data_AF-A0AAW0KGM0-F1
#
_entry.id   AF-A0AAW0KGM0-F1
#
_cell.length_a   1.000
_cell.length_b   1.000
_cell.length_c   1.000
_cell.angle_alpha   90.00
_cell.angle_beta   90.00
_cell.angle_gamma   90.00
#
_symmetry.space_group_name_H-M   'P 1'
#
loop_
_entity.id
_entity.type
_entity.pdbx_description
1 polymer ?
#
loop_
_entity_poly.entity_id
_entity_poly.type
_entity_poly.pdbx_seq_one_letter_code
_entity_poly.pdbx_strand_id
1 'polypeptide(L)'
;MLSLRVAECSLHSKKLAYKAINCRKHTAVLTDFGAVGDGKTLNTKVFNAAIRNLSRYALDGGAQLIVPPGRWLTGSFNLTSHFTLFIEKGAVILGSQDESQWPPLPVLPSYGRGRDAPGGRLSALIFGTNLTDVVITGNNGTIDGQGATWWKKYRAKEYNVTRPYLIELIVAECSLHSKKLAYKAINCRKHTAVLTDFGAVGDGKTLNTKVFNAAIRNLSRYALDGGAQLIVPPGRWLTGSFNLTSHFTLFIEKGAVILGSQDESQWPPLPVLPSYGRGRDAPGGRLSALIFGTNLTDVVITGNNGTIDGQGATWWKKYRAKEYNVTRPYLIELMYSNQIQISDLTLLDSPSWFVHPIYSSNIIVKGLTIIASIYSANTDGVDPDSCSNVRIEDCYIVSGDDCISVKSGWDQYGYKLGIPSQHLIIRRVTCISPFSALIALGSEMSGGIQDVRAEDITAIDTESAVRVKTAVGRGGYVKDIYVRRMTLKNMKYAFWMAGNYNQHPDPNFDLKAIPEINGINYRDVVATNVTFAGRLDGIAGDPFTGICISNVTMTMNPKENKLPWNCTDIAGVTSKVTPKPCASLHEKQGVNCAFPTDKLPIEDVQLKTCSSGQ
;
A
#
# COMPACT_ATOMS: atom_id res chain seq x y z
N MET A 1 12.41 -30.91 -7.97
CA MET A 1 11.13 -31.64 -8.03
C MET A 1 10.78 -32.05 -6.61
N LEU A 2 9.78 -31.42 -5.97
CA LEU A 2 9.23 -31.95 -4.72
C LEU A 2 8.27 -33.09 -5.07
N SER A 3 8.48 -34.25 -4.46
CA SER A 3 7.49 -35.32 -4.42
C SER A 3 6.30 -34.81 -3.59
N LEU A 4 5.11 -34.72 -4.19
CA LEU A 4 3.87 -34.60 -3.42
C LEU A 4 3.77 -35.85 -2.53
N ARG A 5 3.87 -35.68 -1.21
CA ARG A 5 3.55 -36.76 -0.27
C ARG A 5 2.06 -37.02 -0.36
N VAL A 6 1.70 -38.27 -0.66
CA VAL A 6 0.31 -38.72 -0.76
C VAL A 6 0.05 -39.61 0.44
N ALA A 7 -0.96 -39.29 1.24
CA ALA A 7 -1.40 -40.08 2.38
C ALA A 7 -2.36 -41.20 1.92
N GLU A 8 -2.34 -42.32 2.64
CA GLU A 8 -3.41 -43.33 2.55
C GLU A 8 -4.54 -42.95 3.50
N CYS A 9 -5.67 -42.55 2.93
CA CYS A 9 -6.86 -42.12 3.64
C CYS A 9 -7.89 -43.24 3.68
N SER A 10 -8.58 -43.40 4.80
CA SER A 10 -9.64 -44.40 4.95
C SER A 10 -11.01 -43.77 5.13
N LEU A 11 -12.00 -44.24 4.38
CA LEU A 11 -13.41 -44.02 4.70
C LEU A 11 -13.77 -44.87 5.93
N HIS A 12 -13.86 -44.24 7.11
CA HIS A 12 -14.14 -44.93 8.39
C HIS A 12 -15.41 -45.80 8.35
N SER A 13 -16.38 -45.47 7.50
CA SER A 13 -17.63 -46.21 7.35
C SER A 13 -17.55 -47.46 6.47
N LYS A 14 -16.50 -47.65 5.64
CA LYS A 14 -16.45 -48.73 4.61
C LYS A 14 -15.11 -49.45 4.43
N LYS A 15 -14.10 -49.24 5.29
CA LYS A 15 -12.73 -49.81 5.15
C LYS A 15 -12.13 -49.62 3.75
N LEU A 16 -12.46 -48.51 3.09
CA LEU A 16 -11.98 -48.23 1.75
C LEU A 16 -10.82 -47.23 1.82
N ALA A 17 -9.64 -47.67 1.35
CA ALA A 17 -8.43 -46.85 1.29
C ALA A 17 -8.33 -46.11 -0.05
N TYR A 18 -7.96 -44.84 -0.02
CA TYR A 18 -7.67 -44.06 -1.21
C TYR A 18 -6.48 -43.14 -0.96
N LYS A 19 -5.80 -42.76 -2.04
CA LYS A 19 -4.63 -41.90 -2.00
C LYS A 19 -5.03 -40.45 -2.20
N ALA A 20 -4.64 -39.58 -1.28
CA ALA A 20 -4.92 -38.14 -1.35
C ALA A 20 -3.82 -37.31 -0.72
N ILE A 21 -3.73 -36.03 -1.10
CA ILE A 21 -2.77 -35.09 -0.54
C ILE A 21 -3.02 -34.80 0.95
N ASN A 22 -4.28 -34.91 1.41
CA ASN A 22 -4.68 -34.81 2.81
C ASN A 22 -5.94 -35.66 3.05
N CYS A 23 -6.03 -36.28 4.23
CA CYS A 23 -7.22 -37.01 4.68
C CYS A 23 -8.17 -36.06 5.40
N ARG A 24 -9.48 -36.24 5.19
CA ARG A 24 -10.51 -35.39 5.82
C ARG A 24 -11.06 -36.06 7.06
N LYS A 25 -11.06 -35.31 8.15
CA LYS A 25 -11.64 -35.74 9.43
C LYS A 25 -13.16 -35.71 9.40
N HIS A 26 -13.74 -34.72 8.71
CA HIS A 26 -15.18 -34.52 8.61
C HIS A 26 -15.70 -35.14 7.31
N THR A 27 -16.80 -35.87 7.39
CA THR A 27 -17.39 -36.57 6.24
C THR A 27 -18.91 -36.47 6.28
N ALA A 28 -19.53 -36.23 5.13
CA ALA A 28 -20.98 -36.35 4.97
C ALA A 28 -21.33 -37.02 3.63
N VAL A 29 -22.51 -37.62 3.55
CA VAL A 29 -23.03 -38.23 2.32
C VAL A 29 -24.02 -37.27 1.67
N LEU A 30 -24.00 -37.16 0.35
CA LEU A 30 -24.85 -36.22 -0.39
C LEU A 30 -26.36 -36.40 -0.09
N THR A 31 -26.80 -37.63 0.19
CA THR A 31 -28.18 -37.94 0.59
C THR A 31 -28.59 -37.34 1.92
N ASP A 32 -27.64 -37.06 2.82
CA ASP A 32 -27.90 -36.43 4.12
C ASP A 32 -28.41 -34.99 3.95
N PHE A 33 -28.18 -34.40 2.77
CA PHE A 33 -28.66 -33.07 2.38
C PHE A 33 -29.94 -33.12 1.53
N GLY A 34 -30.56 -34.29 1.38
CA GLY A 34 -31.82 -34.47 0.65
C GLY A 34 -31.67 -34.64 -0.86
N ALA A 35 -30.48 -35.05 -1.34
CA ALA A 35 -30.29 -35.32 -2.76
C ALA A 35 -31.03 -36.60 -3.21
N VAL A 36 -31.51 -36.61 -4.45
CA VAL A 36 -32.22 -37.75 -5.07
C VAL A 36 -31.43 -38.24 -6.28
N GLY A 37 -31.03 -39.52 -6.24
CA GLY A 37 -30.15 -40.17 -7.21
C GLY A 37 -30.88 -40.90 -8.36
N ASP A 38 -32.00 -40.35 -8.86
CA ASP A 38 -32.87 -40.97 -9.88
C ASP A 38 -32.48 -40.62 -11.34
N GLY A 39 -31.51 -39.73 -11.52
CA GLY A 39 -31.06 -39.20 -12.81
C GLY A 39 -32.01 -38.17 -13.44
N LYS A 40 -33.03 -37.73 -12.72
CA LYS A 40 -34.07 -36.78 -13.17
C LYS A 40 -34.19 -35.57 -12.26
N THR A 41 -34.06 -35.75 -10.95
CA THR A 41 -34.15 -34.70 -9.95
C THR A 41 -32.91 -33.81 -10.00
N LEU A 42 -33.10 -32.50 -10.13
CA LEU A 42 -32.00 -31.53 -10.21
C LEU A 42 -31.43 -31.25 -8.81
N ASN A 43 -30.20 -31.69 -8.58
CA ASN A 43 -29.51 -31.64 -7.28
C ASN A 43 -28.59 -30.41 -7.12
N THR A 44 -28.59 -29.44 -8.05
CA THR A 44 -27.68 -28.27 -8.03
C THR A 44 -27.70 -27.52 -6.70
N LYS A 45 -28.89 -27.27 -6.15
CA LYS A 45 -29.04 -26.59 -4.86
C LYS A 45 -28.48 -27.43 -3.71
N VAL A 46 -28.68 -28.75 -3.77
CA VAL A 46 -28.25 -29.68 -2.73
C VAL A 46 -26.72 -29.81 -2.71
N PHE A 47 -26.07 -29.94 -3.88
CA PHE A 47 -24.60 -29.92 -3.99
C PHE A 47 -24.02 -28.64 -3.38
N ASN A 48 -24.53 -27.46 -3.77
CA ASN A 48 -24.03 -26.19 -3.25
C ASN A 48 -24.31 -26.02 -1.74
N ALA A 49 -25.44 -26.51 -1.23
CA ALA A 49 -25.76 -26.48 0.19
C ALA A 49 -24.83 -27.40 1.00
N ALA A 50 -24.58 -28.62 0.51
CA ALA A 50 -23.67 -29.57 1.13
C ALA A 50 -22.25 -29.02 1.22
N ILE A 51 -21.72 -28.47 0.11
CA ILE A 51 -20.37 -27.90 0.07
C ILE A 51 -20.25 -26.68 1.00
N ARG A 52 -21.25 -25.80 1.01
CA ARG A 52 -21.29 -24.65 1.93
C ARG A 52 -21.38 -25.06 3.39
N ASN A 53 -22.13 -26.12 3.70
CA ASN A 53 -22.21 -26.61 5.06
C ASN A 53 -20.87 -27.19 5.52
N LEU A 54 -20.21 -27.94 4.66
CA LEU A 54 -18.95 -28.61 4.95
C LEU A 54 -17.74 -27.65 4.94
N SER A 55 -17.84 -26.48 4.29
CA SER A 55 -16.76 -25.48 4.27
C SER A 55 -16.41 -24.93 5.66
N ARG A 56 -17.33 -25.02 6.64
CA ARG A 56 -17.07 -24.63 8.04
C ARG A 56 -15.95 -25.42 8.71
N TYR A 57 -15.60 -26.59 8.16
CA TYR A 57 -14.53 -27.45 8.66
C TYR A 57 -13.17 -27.16 8.04
N ALA A 58 -13.03 -26.13 7.20
CA ALA A 58 -11.78 -25.79 6.53
C ALA A 58 -10.59 -25.63 7.51
N LEU A 59 -10.83 -25.07 8.70
CA LEU A 59 -9.80 -24.88 9.74
C LEU A 59 -9.53 -26.13 10.60
N ASP A 60 -10.35 -27.17 10.52
CA ASP A 60 -10.19 -28.45 11.24
C ASP A 60 -9.85 -29.60 10.27
N GLY A 61 -8.91 -29.33 9.35
CA GLY A 61 -8.41 -30.30 8.36
C GLY A 61 -9.30 -30.50 7.13
N GLY A 62 -10.39 -29.75 7.02
CA GLY A 62 -11.30 -29.81 5.89
C GLY A 62 -12.33 -30.93 5.98
N ALA A 63 -13.13 -31.05 4.93
CA ALA A 63 -14.25 -31.98 4.87
C ALA A 63 -14.35 -32.76 3.56
N GLN A 64 -14.98 -33.92 3.64
CA GLN A 64 -15.27 -34.80 2.54
C GLN A 64 -16.77 -34.90 2.29
N LEU A 65 -17.17 -34.75 1.04
CA LEU A 65 -18.51 -35.07 0.56
C LEU A 65 -18.48 -36.35 -0.27
N ILE A 66 -19.25 -37.34 0.15
CA ILE A 66 -19.40 -38.61 -0.56
C ILE A 66 -20.63 -38.55 -1.46
N VAL A 67 -20.44 -38.81 -2.75
CA VAL A 67 -21.52 -39.04 -3.71
C VAL A 67 -21.75 -40.56 -3.80
N PRO A 68 -22.83 -41.09 -3.20
CA PRO A 68 -23.06 -42.54 -3.14
C PRO A 68 -23.61 -43.09 -4.46
N PRO A 69 -23.73 -44.43 -4.63
CA PRO A 69 -24.33 -45.04 -5.82
C PRO A 69 -25.68 -44.42 -6.17
N GLY A 70 -25.88 -44.11 -7.45
CA GLY A 70 -27.05 -43.36 -7.92
C GLY A 70 -26.72 -42.48 -9.13
N ARG A 71 -27.75 -41.89 -9.73
CA ARG A 71 -27.63 -40.97 -10.88
C ARG A 71 -27.99 -39.56 -10.42
N TRP A 72 -27.03 -38.66 -10.39
CA TRP A 72 -27.17 -37.35 -9.75
C TRP A 72 -27.18 -36.24 -10.80
N LEU A 73 -28.36 -35.86 -11.29
CA LEU A 73 -28.49 -34.74 -12.24
C LEU A 73 -28.19 -33.42 -11.53
N THR A 74 -27.29 -32.60 -12.10
CA THR A 74 -26.91 -31.31 -11.52
C THR A 74 -26.43 -30.32 -12.59
N GLY A 75 -26.64 -29.04 -12.33
CA GLY A 75 -25.92 -27.93 -12.95
C GLY A 75 -24.54 -27.72 -12.35
N SER A 76 -23.94 -26.58 -12.68
CA SER A 76 -22.65 -26.16 -12.11
C SER A 76 -22.73 -26.01 -10.59
N PHE A 77 -21.74 -26.55 -9.88
CA PHE A 77 -21.57 -26.33 -8.44
C PHE A 77 -20.13 -26.04 -8.08
N ASN A 78 -19.95 -25.24 -7.02
CA ASN A 78 -18.65 -24.68 -6.66
C ASN A 78 -18.01 -25.45 -5.52
N LEU A 79 -16.78 -25.93 -5.72
CA LEU A 79 -15.92 -26.44 -4.65
C LEU A 79 -15.34 -25.28 -3.81
N THR A 80 -14.84 -25.63 -2.64
CA THR A 80 -14.12 -24.73 -1.70
C THR A 80 -12.78 -25.36 -1.33
N SER A 81 -11.87 -24.59 -0.71
CA SER A 81 -10.58 -25.09 -0.24
C SER A 81 -10.72 -26.13 0.87
N HIS A 82 -9.68 -26.95 1.09
CA HIS A 82 -9.67 -28.02 2.09
C HIS A 82 -10.84 -28.99 1.95
N PHE A 83 -11.15 -29.37 0.71
CA PHE A 83 -12.34 -30.14 0.39
C PHE A 83 -12.01 -31.42 -0.38
N THR A 84 -12.73 -32.50 -0.09
CA THR A 84 -12.66 -33.74 -0.85
C THR A 84 -14.03 -34.09 -1.41
N LEU A 85 -14.15 -34.12 -2.75
CA LEU A 85 -15.29 -34.72 -3.42
C LEU A 85 -14.95 -36.18 -3.72
N PHE A 86 -15.63 -37.12 -3.06
CA PHE A 86 -15.44 -38.55 -3.23
C PHE A 86 -16.61 -39.17 -3.99
N ILE A 87 -16.35 -39.79 -5.13
CA ILE A 87 -17.39 -40.35 -6.00
C ILE A 87 -17.34 -41.87 -5.91
N GLU A 88 -18.38 -42.48 -5.33
CA GLU A 88 -18.41 -43.92 -5.11
C GLU A 88 -18.64 -44.72 -6.40
N LYS A 89 -18.18 -45.98 -6.40
CA LYS A 89 -18.48 -46.97 -7.44
C LYS A 89 -19.99 -47.05 -7.65
N GLY A 90 -20.45 -46.86 -8.89
CA GLY A 90 -21.88 -46.87 -9.23
C GLY A 90 -22.59 -45.53 -9.03
N ALA A 91 -21.90 -44.49 -8.56
CA ALA A 91 -22.37 -43.12 -8.63
C ALA A 91 -22.09 -42.53 -10.02
N VAL A 92 -23.06 -41.80 -10.58
CA VAL A 92 -22.93 -41.09 -11.85
C VAL A 92 -23.42 -39.65 -11.65
N ILE A 93 -22.50 -38.68 -11.61
CA ILE A 93 -22.85 -37.26 -11.66
C ILE A 93 -23.19 -36.92 -13.12
N LEU A 94 -24.40 -36.41 -13.36
CA LEU A 94 -24.91 -36.11 -14.69
C LEU A 94 -25.02 -34.58 -14.87
N GLY A 95 -24.30 -34.04 -15.85
CA GLY A 95 -24.41 -32.62 -16.20
C GLY A 95 -25.77 -32.30 -16.83
N SER A 96 -26.43 -31.25 -16.34
CA SER A 96 -27.70 -30.79 -16.88
C SER A 96 -27.59 -30.33 -18.33
N GLN A 97 -28.57 -30.66 -19.15
CA GLN A 97 -28.68 -30.15 -20.53
C GLN A 97 -29.38 -28.79 -20.61
N ASP A 98 -29.94 -28.32 -19.50
CA ASP A 98 -30.52 -26.98 -19.37
C ASP A 98 -29.40 -25.96 -19.15
N GLU A 99 -29.29 -25.01 -20.08
CA GLU A 99 -28.26 -23.98 -20.12
C GLU A 99 -28.36 -22.99 -18.96
N SER A 100 -29.56 -22.77 -18.41
CA SER A 100 -29.76 -21.89 -17.25
C SER A 100 -29.05 -22.39 -15.98
N GLN A 101 -28.64 -23.66 -15.97
CA GLN A 101 -27.92 -24.30 -14.88
C GLN A 101 -26.40 -24.06 -14.92
N TRP A 102 -25.92 -23.26 -15.87
CA TRP A 102 -24.50 -23.01 -16.11
C TRP A 102 -24.24 -21.50 -16.10
N PRO A 103 -23.77 -20.94 -14.97
CA PRO A 103 -23.53 -19.50 -14.86
C PRO A 103 -22.53 -18.98 -15.90
N PRO A 104 -22.74 -17.80 -16.52
CA PRO A 104 -21.78 -17.20 -17.43
C PRO A 104 -20.57 -16.64 -16.67
N LEU A 105 -19.40 -16.77 -17.27
CA LEU A 105 -18.09 -16.32 -16.79
C LEU A 105 -17.38 -15.50 -17.87
N PRO A 106 -16.51 -14.56 -17.49
CA PRO A 106 -15.72 -13.80 -18.46
C PRO A 106 -14.73 -14.72 -19.21
N VAL A 107 -14.28 -14.25 -20.37
CA VAL A 107 -13.22 -14.90 -21.16
C VAL A 107 -11.95 -15.10 -20.31
N LEU A 108 -11.27 -16.23 -20.49
CA LEU A 108 -10.03 -16.50 -19.76
C LEU A 108 -8.91 -15.55 -20.25
N PRO A 109 -8.22 -14.82 -19.35
CA PRO A 109 -7.16 -13.88 -19.75
C PRO A 109 -6.03 -14.52 -20.57
N SER A 110 -5.76 -15.81 -20.34
CA SER A 110 -4.67 -16.57 -20.99
C SER A 110 -4.91 -16.92 -22.46
N TYR A 111 -6.14 -16.83 -22.96
CA TYR A 111 -6.48 -17.25 -24.34
C TYR A 111 -6.72 -16.09 -25.32
N GLY A 112 -6.69 -14.83 -24.86
CA GLY A 112 -7.03 -13.67 -25.70
C GLY A 112 -8.41 -13.80 -26.38
N ARG A 113 -8.69 -13.00 -27.41
CA ARG A 113 -9.89 -13.15 -28.27
C ARG A 113 -9.84 -14.37 -29.20
N GLY A 114 -9.03 -15.39 -28.89
CA GLY A 114 -8.53 -16.37 -29.87
C GLY A 114 -9.09 -17.81 -29.77
N ARG A 115 -10.02 -18.10 -28.87
CA ARG A 115 -10.69 -19.42 -28.82
C ARG A 115 -12.05 -19.40 -28.12
N ASP A 116 -12.26 -18.44 -27.23
CA ASP A 116 -13.53 -18.20 -26.57
C ASP A 116 -14.43 -17.26 -27.39
N ALA A 117 -15.74 -17.51 -27.35
CA ALA A 117 -16.70 -16.66 -28.05
C ALA A 117 -16.80 -15.26 -27.38
N PRO A 118 -17.14 -14.19 -28.12
CA PRO A 118 -17.11 -12.82 -27.62
C PRO A 118 -17.98 -12.56 -26.38
N GLY A 119 -19.00 -13.39 -26.15
CA GLY A 119 -19.91 -13.30 -25.01
C GLY A 119 -19.41 -13.95 -23.72
N GLY A 120 -18.18 -14.49 -23.69
CA GLY A 120 -17.63 -15.19 -22.52
C GLY A 120 -17.80 -16.70 -22.59
N ARG A 121 -17.86 -17.37 -21.44
CA ARG A 121 -17.92 -18.84 -21.32
C ARG A 121 -18.90 -19.27 -20.24
N LEU A 122 -19.45 -20.47 -20.34
CA LEU A 122 -20.26 -21.06 -19.27
C LEU A 122 -19.34 -21.71 -18.22
N SER A 123 -19.75 -21.68 -16.95
CA SER A 123 -19.06 -22.35 -15.83
C SER A 123 -18.92 -23.85 -16.08
N ALA A 124 -17.93 -24.50 -15.46
CA ALA A 124 -17.76 -25.95 -15.53
C ALA A 124 -18.77 -26.69 -14.63
N LEU A 125 -18.94 -28.01 -14.83
CA LEU A 125 -19.87 -28.82 -14.02
C LEU A 125 -19.40 -28.84 -12.56
N ILE A 126 -18.11 -29.08 -12.38
CA ILE A 126 -17.39 -28.90 -11.11
C ILE A 126 -16.47 -27.70 -11.29
N PHE A 127 -16.78 -26.61 -10.60
CA PHE A 127 -16.07 -25.35 -10.72
C PHE A 127 -15.43 -24.93 -9.40
N GLY A 128 -14.37 -24.14 -9.45
CA GLY A 128 -13.90 -23.40 -8.29
C GLY A 128 -12.68 -22.55 -8.59
N THR A 129 -12.53 -21.46 -7.86
CA THR A 129 -11.48 -20.47 -8.07
C THR A 129 -10.73 -20.16 -6.78
N ASN A 130 -9.44 -19.89 -6.91
CA ASN A 130 -8.54 -19.61 -5.79
C ASN A 130 -8.52 -20.75 -4.75
N LEU A 131 -8.56 -22.00 -5.24
CA LEU A 131 -8.65 -23.19 -4.39
C LEU A 131 -7.27 -23.61 -3.87
N THR A 132 -7.23 -24.03 -2.61
CA THR A 132 -6.09 -24.71 -1.96
C THR A 132 -6.55 -26.05 -1.40
N ASP A 133 -5.70 -27.08 -1.50
CA ASP A 133 -5.97 -28.39 -0.88
C ASP A 133 -7.34 -28.99 -1.27
N VAL A 134 -7.56 -29.21 -2.56
CA VAL A 134 -8.79 -29.83 -3.10
C VAL A 134 -8.49 -31.19 -3.71
N VAL A 135 -9.32 -32.18 -3.37
CA VAL A 135 -9.20 -33.56 -3.85
C VAL A 135 -10.50 -33.97 -4.52
N ILE A 136 -10.45 -34.31 -5.80
CA ILE A 136 -11.54 -35.02 -6.49
C ILE A 136 -11.06 -36.44 -6.71
N THR A 137 -11.70 -37.42 -6.06
CA THR A 137 -11.27 -38.82 -6.07
C THR A 137 -12.47 -39.75 -5.94
N GLY A 138 -12.24 -41.05 -5.97
CA GLY A 138 -13.31 -42.05 -5.90
C GLY A 138 -12.79 -43.47 -6.10
N ASN A 139 -13.66 -44.45 -5.95
CA ASN A 139 -13.36 -45.86 -6.21
C ASN A 139 -14.07 -46.36 -7.47
N ASN A 140 -13.90 -45.62 -8.57
CA ASN A 140 -14.52 -45.88 -9.88
C ASN A 140 -15.97 -45.37 -10.02
N GLY A 141 -16.26 -44.17 -9.52
CA GLY A 141 -17.47 -43.42 -9.85
C GLY A 141 -17.34 -42.62 -11.15
N THR A 142 -18.46 -42.20 -11.73
CA THR A 142 -18.52 -41.56 -13.06
C THR A 142 -18.94 -40.09 -12.95
N ILE A 143 -18.26 -39.21 -13.70
CA ILE A 143 -18.73 -37.84 -13.99
C ILE A 143 -19.03 -37.79 -15.49
N ASP A 144 -20.30 -37.68 -15.83
CA ASP A 144 -20.79 -37.60 -17.20
C ASP A 144 -21.40 -36.22 -17.44
N GLY A 145 -20.67 -35.37 -18.16
CA GLY A 145 -21.12 -34.01 -18.51
C GLY A 145 -22.22 -33.95 -19.57
N GLN A 146 -22.68 -35.09 -20.10
CA GLN A 146 -23.72 -35.17 -21.14
C GLN A 146 -23.43 -34.30 -22.38
N GLY A 147 -22.18 -34.31 -22.85
CA GLY A 147 -21.67 -33.42 -23.90
C GLY A 147 -22.40 -33.48 -25.26
N ALA A 148 -23.14 -34.56 -25.55
CA ALA A 148 -23.79 -34.76 -26.84
C ALA A 148 -24.73 -33.62 -27.26
N THR A 149 -25.51 -33.08 -26.32
CA THR A 149 -26.43 -31.96 -26.56
C THR A 149 -25.67 -30.66 -26.82
N TRP A 150 -24.59 -30.41 -26.07
CA TRP A 150 -23.70 -29.27 -26.26
C TRP A 150 -22.98 -29.29 -27.62
N TRP A 151 -22.55 -30.46 -28.08
CA TRP A 151 -21.90 -30.61 -29.39
C TRP A 151 -22.87 -30.39 -30.56
N LYS A 152 -24.14 -30.79 -30.41
CA LYS A 152 -25.18 -30.53 -31.42
C LYS A 152 -25.41 -29.01 -31.58
N LYS A 153 -25.65 -28.30 -30.48
CA LYS A 153 -25.82 -26.84 -30.48
C LYS A 153 -24.58 -26.11 -31.02
N TYR A 154 -23.36 -26.59 -30.70
CA TYR A 154 -22.11 -26.01 -31.24
C TYR A 154 -22.01 -26.14 -32.75
N ARG A 155 -22.33 -27.32 -33.30
CA ARG A 155 -22.31 -27.55 -34.76
C ARG A 155 -23.39 -26.75 -35.50
N ALA A 156 -24.50 -26.43 -34.83
CA ALA A 156 -25.55 -25.57 -35.35
C ALA A 156 -25.22 -24.06 -35.33
N LYS A 157 -24.04 -23.66 -34.78
CA LYS A 157 -23.62 -22.26 -34.57
C LYS A 157 -24.59 -21.44 -33.72
N GLU A 158 -25.32 -22.08 -32.81
CA GLU A 158 -26.31 -21.45 -31.93
C GLU A 158 -25.69 -20.72 -30.72
N TYR A 159 -24.41 -20.31 -30.78
CA TYR A 159 -23.69 -19.78 -29.61
C TYR A 159 -22.88 -18.50 -29.85
N ASN A 160 -23.01 -17.56 -28.91
CA ASN A 160 -22.11 -16.43 -28.68
C ASN A 160 -21.22 -16.62 -27.42
N VAL A 161 -21.27 -17.79 -26.77
CA VAL A 161 -20.52 -18.14 -25.53
C VAL A 161 -19.82 -19.49 -25.65
N THR A 162 -18.67 -19.67 -24.99
CA THR A 162 -17.96 -20.97 -24.94
C THR A 162 -18.72 -21.98 -24.08
N ARG A 163 -18.85 -23.21 -24.59
CA ARG A 163 -19.50 -24.35 -23.91
C ARG A 163 -18.81 -24.74 -22.57
N PRO A 164 -19.55 -25.36 -21.61
CA PRO A 164 -18.99 -25.74 -20.31
C PRO A 164 -17.84 -26.75 -20.41
N TYR A 165 -16.87 -26.63 -19.49
CA TYR A 165 -15.90 -27.69 -19.20
C TYR A 165 -16.49 -28.72 -18.23
N LEU A 166 -15.93 -29.94 -18.21
CA LEU A 166 -16.35 -30.96 -17.24
C LEU A 166 -15.87 -30.62 -15.82
N ILE A 167 -14.61 -30.21 -15.70
CA ILE A 167 -13.99 -29.76 -14.45
C ILE A 167 -13.11 -28.56 -14.77
N GLU A 168 -13.24 -27.50 -13.99
CA GLU A 168 -12.35 -26.35 -14.07
C GLU A 168 -12.02 -25.86 -12.66
N LEU A 169 -10.75 -25.96 -12.29
CA LEU A 169 -10.23 -25.55 -10.99
C LEU A 169 -9.11 -24.54 -11.21
N ILE A 170 -9.33 -23.32 -10.77
CA ILE A 170 -8.27 -22.31 -10.71
C ILE A 170 -7.65 -22.44 -9.32
N VAL A 171 -6.54 -23.17 -9.25
CA VAL A 171 -5.76 -23.33 -8.01
C VAL A 171 -5.03 -22.02 -7.70
N ALA A 172 -5.00 -21.64 -6.43
CA ALA A 172 -4.07 -20.60 -5.98
C ALA A 172 -2.65 -21.06 -6.34
N GLU A 173 -1.78 -20.15 -6.81
CA GLU A 173 -0.39 -20.51 -7.08
C GLU A 173 0.18 -21.24 -5.86
N CYS A 174 0.65 -22.47 -6.07
CA CYS A 174 1.30 -23.25 -5.03
C CYS A 174 2.70 -22.67 -4.83
N SER A 175 2.77 -21.48 -4.22
CA SER A 175 3.92 -21.07 -3.46
C SER A 175 4.00 -22.05 -2.30
N LEU A 176 5.01 -22.93 -2.32
CA LEU A 176 5.48 -23.54 -1.09
C LEU A 176 5.80 -22.39 -0.12
N HIS A 177 4.85 -22.06 0.74
CA HIS A 177 5.01 -21.14 1.88
C HIS A 177 6.03 -21.69 2.92
N SER A 178 6.85 -22.68 2.53
CA SER A 178 7.99 -23.21 3.29
C SER A 178 9.34 -22.64 2.85
N LYS A 179 9.39 -21.73 1.87
CA LYS A 179 10.56 -20.85 1.77
C LYS A 179 10.49 -19.87 2.93
N LYS A 180 11.30 -20.07 3.96
CA LYS A 180 11.62 -19.04 4.95
C LYS A 180 11.99 -17.77 4.19
N LEU A 181 11.07 -16.81 4.11
CA LEU A 181 11.35 -15.54 3.46
C LEU A 181 12.16 -14.73 4.46
N ALA A 182 13.44 -14.53 4.13
CA ALA A 182 14.31 -13.65 4.89
C ALA A 182 13.94 -12.20 4.57
N TYR A 183 13.66 -11.41 5.59
CA TYR A 183 13.40 -9.98 5.46
C TYR A 183 14.13 -9.21 6.56
N LYS A 184 14.24 -7.89 6.40
CA LYS A 184 14.92 -7.03 7.37
C LYS A 184 13.90 -6.34 8.26
N ALA A 185 14.04 -6.45 9.57
CA ALA A 185 13.17 -5.74 10.51
C ALA A 185 13.87 -5.30 11.79
N ILE A 186 13.37 -4.24 12.43
CA ILE A 186 13.83 -3.77 13.75
C ILE A 186 13.71 -4.89 14.79
N ASN A 187 12.62 -5.66 14.75
CA ASN A 187 12.37 -6.81 15.59
C ASN A 187 11.72 -7.94 14.79
N CYS A 188 12.18 -9.17 15.03
CA CYS A 188 11.56 -10.37 14.47
C CYS A 188 10.37 -10.78 15.34
N ARG A 189 9.35 -11.36 14.71
CA ARG A 189 8.14 -11.82 15.39
C ARG A 189 8.25 -13.31 15.69
N LYS A 190 7.86 -13.69 16.91
CA LYS A 190 7.80 -15.09 17.33
C LYS A 190 6.59 -15.81 16.73
N HIS A 191 5.47 -15.08 16.56
CA HIS A 191 4.23 -15.65 16.06
C HIS A 191 3.96 -15.20 14.64
N THR A 192 3.44 -16.09 13.81
CA THR A 192 3.11 -15.80 12.41
C THR A 192 1.75 -16.42 12.04
N ALA A 193 0.96 -15.69 11.26
CA ALA A 193 -0.22 -16.23 10.60
C ALA A 193 -0.37 -15.65 9.20
N VAL A 194 -1.05 -16.36 8.31
CA VAL A 194 -1.35 -15.91 6.96
C VAL A 194 -2.77 -15.37 6.92
N LEU A 195 -3.02 -14.28 6.19
CA LEU A 195 -4.33 -13.63 6.12
C LEU A 195 -5.45 -14.59 5.67
N THR A 196 -5.13 -15.57 4.81
CA THR A 196 -6.07 -16.61 4.37
C THR A 196 -6.53 -17.54 5.49
N ASP A 197 -5.75 -17.70 6.56
CA ASP A 197 -6.11 -18.52 7.73
C ASP A 197 -7.31 -17.92 8.48
N PHE A 198 -7.59 -16.64 8.27
CA PHE A 198 -8.73 -15.92 8.82
C PHE A 198 -9.92 -15.83 7.85
N GLY A 199 -9.84 -16.51 6.69
CA GLY A 199 -10.91 -16.57 5.70
C GLY A 199 -10.92 -15.43 4.67
N ALA A 200 -9.80 -14.74 4.49
CA ALA A 200 -9.70 -13.68 3.47
C ALA A 200 -9.73 -14.27 2.05
N VAL A 201 -10.31 -13.53 1.12
CA VAL A 201 -10.40 -13.91 -0.30
C VAL A 201 -9.67 -12.87 -1.16
N GLY A 202 -8.64 -13.33 -1.87
CA GLY A 202 -7.72 -12.50 -2.67
C GLY A 202 -8.15 -12.29 -4.14
N ASP A 203 -9.45 -12.14 -4.41
CA ASP A 203 -10.02 -12.02 -5.76
C ASP A 203 -10.11 -10.58 -6.29
N GLY A 204 -9.74 -9.59 -5.48
CA GLY A 204 -9.83 -8.16 -5.76
C GLY A 204 -11.24 -7.58 -5.70
N LYS A 205 -12.23 -8.35 -5.21
CA LYS A 205 -13.65 -7.97 -5.16
C LYS A 205 -14.26 -8.18 -3.78
N THR A 206 -13.88 -9.25 -3.09
CA THR A 206 -14.35 -9.56 -1.75
C THR A 206 -13.77 -8.56 -0.77
N LEU A 207 -14.63 -7.90 0.00
CA LEU A 207 -14.22 -6.93 1.02
C LEU A 207 -13.67 -7.65 2.25
N ASN A 208 -12.37 -7.52 2.49
CA ASN A 208 -11.63 -8.21 3.56
C ASN A 208 -11.49 -7.38 4.84
N THR A 209 -12.11 -6.20 4.96
CA THR A 209 -11.95 -5.29 6.12
C THR A 209 -12.20 -5.98 7.46
N LYS A 210 -13.27 -6.79 7.53
CA LYS A 210 -13.60 -7.55 8.76
C LYS A 210 -12.54 -8.61 9.06
N VAL A 211 -11.98 -9.24 8.03
CA VAL A 211 -10.96 -10.28 8.16
C VAL A 211 -9.63 -9.70 8.63
N PHE A 212 -9.17 -8.57 8.06
CA PHE A 212 -8.00 -7.84 8.54
C PHE A 212 -8.14 -7.47 10.02
N ASN A 213 -9.26 -6.86 10.40
CA ASN A 213 -9.52 -6.47 11.79
C ASN A 213 -9.58 -7.67 12.75
N ALA A 214 -10.17 -8.80 12.32
CA ALA A 214 -10.21 -10.02 13.11
C ALA A 214 -8.82 -10.66 13.28
N ALA A 215 -8.04 -10.72 12.20
CA ALA A 215 -6.67 -11.25 12.21
C ALA A 215 -5.77 -10.44 13.16
N ILE A 216 -5.77 -9.11 13.03
CA ILE A 216 -4.94 -8.23 13.87
C ILE A 216 -5.36 -8.32 15.33
N ARG A 217 -6.67 -8.31 15.63
CA ARG A 217 -7.18 -8.50 17.00
C ARG A 217 -6.80 -9.86 17.58
N ASN A 218 -6.81 -10.92 16.77
CA ASN A 218 -6.41 -12.24 17.21
C ASN A 218 -4.92 -12.30 17.52
N LEU A 219 -4.09 -11.65 16.70
CA LEU A 219 -2.63 -11.67 16.81
C LEU A 219 -2.10 -10.72 17.89
N SER A 220 -2.87 -9.68 18.27
CA SER A 220 -2.46 -8.72 19.31
C SER A 220 -2.22 -9.38 20.69
N ARG A 221 -2.84 -10.53 20.96
CA ARG A 221 -2.62 -11.29 22.20
C ARG A 221 -1.17 -11.75 22.39
N TYR A 222 -0.39 -11.79 21.30
CA TYR A 222 1.02 -12.18 21.32
C TYR A 222 1.98 -11.01 21.54
N ALA A 223 1.47 -9.80 21.76
CA ALA A 223 2.30 -8.60 21.94
C ALA A 223 3.38 -8.77 23.02
N LEU A 224 3.05 -9.41 24.15
CA LEU A 224 3.98 -9.65 25.26
C LEU A 224 4.84 -10.93 25.09
N ASP A 225 4.58 -11.73 24.07
CA ASP A 225 5.32 -12.97 23.76
C ASP A 225 6.05 -12.85 22.42
N GLY A 226 6.85 -11.80 22.26
CA GLY A 226 7.67 -11.57 21.06
C GLY A 226 6.90 -11.03 19.84
N GLY A 227 5.63 -10.67 20.00
CA GLY A 227 4.83 -10.05 18.95
C GLY A 227 4.43 -11.01 17.83
N ALA A 228 3.64 -10.50 16.89
CA ALA A 228 3.07 -11.30 15.80
C ALA A 228 3.26 -10.68 14.41
N GLN A 229 3.38 -11.54 13.42
CA GLN A 229 3.41 -11.21 12.01
C GLN A 229 2.12 -11.70 11.32
N LEU A 230 1.50 -10.82 10.54
CA LEU A 230 0.44 -11.17 9.59
C LEU A 230 0.99 -11.09 8.17
N ILE A 231 0.99 -12.23 7.48
CA ILE A 231 1.44 -12.35 6.08
C ILE A 231 0.24 -12.15 5.16
N VAL A 232 0.33 -11.22 4.22
CA VAL A 232 -0.61 -11.03 3.12
C VAL A 232 -0.03 -11.72 1.89
N PRO A 233 -0.51 -12.92 1.51
CA PRO A 233 0.08 -13.70 0.43
C PRO A 233 -0.29 -13.15 -0.95
N PRO A 234 0.30 -13.68 -2.06
CA PRO A 234 -0.05 -13.27 -3.41
C PRO A 234 -1.56 -13.33 -3.67
N GLY A 235 -2.10 -12.28 -4.30
CA GLY A 235 -3.54 -12.08 -4.45
C GLY A 235 -3.92 -10.61 -4.42
N ARG A 236 -5.20 -10.32 -4.67
CA ARG A 236 -5.75 -8.95 -4.67
C ARG A 236 -6.72 -8.80 -3.50
N TRP A 237 -6.38 -7.99 -2.51
CA TRP A 237 -7.06 -7.92 -1.22
C TRP A 237 -7.81 -6.60 -1.08
N LEU A 238 -9.06 -6.54 -1.56
CA LEU A 238 -9.91 -5.35 -1.38
C LEU A 238 -10.24 -5.17 0.10
N THR A 239 -9.99 -3.98 0.64
CA THR A 239 -10.28 -3.65 2.03
C THR A 239 -10.58 -2.16 2.22
N GLY A 240 -11.41 -1.87 3.21
CA GLY A 240 -11.47 -0.55 3.84
C GLY A 240 -10.32 -0.34 4.82
N SER A 241 -10.42 0.74 5.58
CA SER A 241 -9.48 1.07 6.66
C SER A 241 -9.42 -0.04 7.72
N PHE A 242 -8.22 -0.35 8.19
CA PHE A 242 -7.99 -1.24 9.33
C PHE A 242 -6.83 -0.74 10.21
N ASN A 243 -6.90 -1.09 11.49
CA ASN A 243 -5.97 -0.58 12.50
C ASN A 243 -4.91 -1.63 12.85
N LEU A 244 -3.65 -1.20 12.92
CA LEU A 244 -2.54 -1.99 13.45
C LEU A 244 -2.50 -1.98 14.99
N THR A 245 -1.65 -2.83 15.57
CA THR A 245 -1.40 -2.95 17.00
C THR A 245 0.10 -2.95 17.29
N SER A 246 0.50 -2.80 18.55
CA SER A 246 1.91 -2.80 18.96
C SER A 246 2.55 -4.19 18.81
N HIS A 247 3.88 -4.23 18.68
CA HIS A 247 4.66 -5.47 18.51
C HIS A 247 4.17 -6.30 17.32
N PHE A 248 3.87 -5.62 16.21
CA PHE A 248 3.22 -6.23 15.06
C PHE A 248 4.05 -6.05 13.79
N THR A 249 3.98 -7.04 12.91
CA THR A 249 4.51 -6.95 11.54
C THR A 249 3.41 -7.25 10.54
N LEU A 250 3.06 -6.28 9.70
CA LEU A 250 2.29 -6.53 8.47
C LEU A 250 3.29 -6.84 7.35
N PHE A 251 3.31 -8.08 6.88
CA PHE A 251 4.22 -8.54 5.82
C PHE A 251 3.45 -8.74 4.51
N ILE A 252 3.75 -7.98 3.48
CA ILE A 252 3.04 -8.00 2.19
C ILE A 252 3.93 -8.71 1.17
N GLU A 253 3.54 -9.91 0.76
CA GLU A 253 4.36 -10.71 -0.14
C GLU A 253 4.40 -10.12 -1.56
N LYS A 254 5.48 -10.42 -2.28
CA LYS A 254 5.58 -10.16 -3.71
C LYS A 254 4.41 -10.80 -4.44
N GLY A 255 3.68 -10.00 -5.22
CA GLY A 255 2.47 -10.45 -5.92
C GLY A 255 1.18 -10.27 -5.11
N ALA A 256 1.26 -9.86 -3.84
CA ALA A 256 0.12 -9.38 -3.08
C ALA A 256 -0.14 -7.90 -3.42
N VAL A 257 -1.43 -7.56 -3.59
CA VAL A 257 -1.90 -6.20 -3.82
C VAL A 257 -3.03 -5.91 -2.83
N ILE A 258 -2.78 -5.09 -1.81
CA ILE A 258 -3.86 -4.54 -0.97
C ILE A 258 -4.52 -3.41 -1.76
N LEU A 259 -5.84 -3.47 -1.93
CA LEU A 259 -6.62 -2.49 -2.69
C LEU A 259 -7.51 -1.69 -1.74
N GLY A 260 -7.31 -0.37 -1.67
CA GLY A 260 -8.16 0.54 -0.91
C GLY A 260 -9.56 0.64 -1.51
N SER A 261 -10.59 0.42 -0.70
CA SER A 261 -11.99 0.49 -1.15
C SER A 261 -12.33 1.85 -1.75
N GLN A 262 -13.03 1.87 -2.89
CA GLN A 262 -13.58 3.10 -3.47
C GLN A 262 -14.90 3.55 -2.83
N ASP A 263 -15.45 2.72 -1.93
CA ASP A 263 -16.61 3.07 -1.10
C ASP A 263 -16.15 3.86 0.13
N GLU A 264 -16.53 5.14 0.19
CA GLU A 264 -16.16 6.08 1.26
C GLU A 264 -16.64 5.62 2.65
N SER A 265 -17.73 4.85 2.74
CA SER A 265 -18.22 4.32 4.02
C SER A 265 -17.25 3.32 4.68
N GLN A 266 -16.28 2.82 3.93
CA GLN A 266 -15.23 1.92 4.42
C GLN A 266 -14.04 2.65 5.06
N TRP A 267 -14.11 3.99 5.17
CA TRP A 267 -13.07 4.85 5.73
C TRP A 267 -13.66 5.62 6.92
N PRO A 268 -13.52 5.12 8.15
CA PRO A 268 -14.16 5.72 9.31
C PRO A 268 -13.73 7.18 9.51
N PRO A 269 -14.63 8.08 9.91
CA PRO A 269 -14.27 9.47 10.21
C PRO A 269 -13.40 9.54 11.48
N LEU A 270 -12.46 10.47 11.46
CA LEU A 270 -11.56 10.83 12.55
C LEU A 270 -11.65 12.33 12.82
N PRO A 271 -11.38 12.76 14.07
CA PRO A 271 -11.27 14.18 14.37
C PRO A 271 -10.11 14.83 13.60
N VAL A 272 -10.19 16.15 13.45
CA VAL A 272 -9.10 16.97 12.93
C VAL A 272 -7.83 16.75 13.76
N LEU A 273 -6.67 16.90 13.12
CA LEU A 273 -5.40 16.82 13.84
C LEU A 273 -5.31 17.99 14.85
N PRO A 274 -4.90 17.73 16.10
CA PRO A 274 -4.82 18.78 17.12
C PRO A 274 -3.94 19.96 16.69
N SER A 275 -2.88 19.70 15.91
CA SER A 275 -1.97 20.72 15.39
C SER A 275 -2.47 21.47 14.14
N TYR A 276 -3.66 21.17 13.61
CA TYR A 276 -4.18 21.78 12.35
C TYR A 276 -5.42 22.64 12.54
N GLY A 277 -6.19 22.44 13.61
CA GLY A 277 -7.43 23.16 13.90
C GLY A 277 -8.64 22.81 13.01
N ARG A 278 -8.39 22.47 11.74
CA ARG A 278 -9.38 22.00 10.77
C ARG A 278 -8.80 20.89 9.89
N GLY A 279 -9.65 20.27 9.08
CA GLY A 279 -9.19 19.32 8.06
C GLY A 279 -8.46 20.03 6.90
N ARG A 280 -7.52 19.31 6.28
CA ARG A 280 -6.63 19.83 5.23
C ARG A 280 -7.36 20.12 3.92
N ASP A 281 -8.26 19.23 3.50
CA ASP A 281 -9.07 19.44 2.29
C ASP A 281 -10.38 20.18 2.60
N ALA A 282 -10.95 19.96 3.79
CA ALA A 282 -12.26 20.49 4.18
C ALA A 282 -12.44 20.52 5.71
N PRO A 283 -13.34 21.37 6.26
CA PRO A 283 -13.39 21.62 7.70
C PRO A 283 -14.00 20.49 8.55
N GLY A 284 -14.77 19.56 7.96
CA GLY A 284 -15.59 18.58 8.69
C GLY A 284 -14.85 17.39 9.33
N GLY A 285 -13.53 17.47 9.51
CA GLY A 285 -12.71 16.36 10.00
C GLY A 285 -11.87 15.70 8.91
N ARG A 286 -11.58 14.41 9.09
CA ARG A 286 -10.80 13.60 8.13
C ARG A 286 -11.27 12.16 8.11
N LEU A 287 -11.01 11.45 7.02
CA LEU A 287 -11.20 10.02 6.93
C LEU A 287 -9.93 9.29 7.41
N SER A 288 -10.08 8.15 8.08
CA SER A 288 -8.97 7.31 8.52
C SER A 288 -8.14 6.81 7.35
N ALA A 289 -6.84 6.61 7.52
CA ALA A 289 -5.98 6.03 6.50
C ALA A 289 -6.35 4.57 6.18
N LEU A 290 -5.90 4.05 5.03
CA LEU A 290 -6.13 2.64 4.66
C LEU A 290 -5.50 1.70 5.70
N ILE A 291 -4.26 2.01 6.08
CA ILE A 291 -3.54 1.37 7.18
C ILE A 291 -3.32 2.43 8.26
N PHE A 292 -4.05 2.30 9.36
CA PHE A 292 -4.03 3.27 10.45
C PHE A 292 -3.45 2.67 11.73
N GLY A 293 -2.89 3.51 12.59
CA GLY A 293 -2.44 3.12 13.93
C GLY A 293 -2.26 4.33 14.83
N THR A 294 -2.53 4.18 16.12
CA THR A 294 -2.30 5.25 17.10
C THR A 294 -1.82 4.66 18.42
N ASN A 295 -0.90 5.35 19.10
CA ASN A 295 -0.30 4.92 20.37
C ASN A 295 0.39 3.55 20.27
N LEU A 296 1.10 3.30 19.16
CA LEU A 296 1.75 2.03 18.90
C LEU A 296 3.24 2.07 19.25
N THR A 297 3.78 0.91 19.64
CA THR A 297 5.23 0.70 19.76
C THR A 297 5.64 -0.51 18.95
N ASP A 298 6.80 -0.45 18.30
CA ASP A 298 7.40 -1.58 17.58
C ASP A 298 6.46 -2.12 16.49
N VAL A 299 6.28 -1.33 15.44
CA VAL A 299 5.40 -1.63 14.29
C VAL A 299 6.23 -1.70 13.02
N VAL A 300 6.05 -2.79 12.27
CA VAL A 300 6.74 -3.02 11.00
C VAL A 300 5.71 -3.23 9.90
N ILE A 301 5.75 -2.42 8.86
CA ILE A 301 4.99 -2.61 7.62
C ILE A 301 6.03 -2.87 6.53
N THR A 302 6.15 -4.13 6.10
CA THR A 302 7.23 -4.53 5.19
C THR A 302 6.80 -5.62 4.24
N GLY A 303 7.69 -6.04 3.35
CA GLY A 303 7.43 -7.07 2.37
C GLY A 303 8.69 -7.43 1.60
N ASN A 304 8.49 -8.16 0.51
CA ASN A 304 9.51 -8.39 -0.50
C ASN A 304 9.04 -7.79 -1.83
N ASN A 305 8.70 -6.49 -1.78
CA ASN A 305 8.10 -5.73 -2.88
C ASN A 305 6.63 -6.10 -3.16
N GLY A 306 5.84 -6.31 -2.10
CA GLY A 306 4.37 -6.32 -2.18
C GLY A 306 3.79 -4.93 -2.41
N THR A 307 2.52 -4.86 -2.84
CA THR A 307 1.89 -3.61 -3.27
C THR A 307 0.74 -3.19 -2.36
N ILE A 308 0.67 -1.89 -2.03
CA ILE A 308 -0.51 -1.24 -1.46
C ILE A 308 -0.99 -0.19 -2.47
N ASP A 309 -2.19 -0.36 -3.01
CA ASP A 309 -2.80 0.51 -4.01
C ASP A 309 -4.03 1.18 -3.41
N GLY A 310 -3.96 2.51 -3.26
CA GLY A 310 -5.02 3.33 -2.68
C GLY A 310 -6.23 3.57 -3.59
N GLN A 311 -6.14 3.20 -4.88
CA GLN A 311 -7.15 3.46 -5.91
C GLN A 311 -7.63 4.92 -5.95
N GLY A 312 -6.69 5.86 -5.83
CA GLY A 312 -6.89 7.30 -5.59
C GLY A 312 -7.63 8.10 -6.67
N ALA A 313 -7.77 7.56 -7.88
CA ALA A 313 -8.30 8.31 -9.03
C ALA A 313 -9.69 8.95 -8.79
N THR A 314 -10.60 8.21 -8.15
CA THR A 314 -11.95 8.71 -7.80
C THR A 314 -11.86 9.84 -6.77
N TRP A 315 -10.96 9.71 -5.80
CA TRP A 315 -10.71 10.70 -4.76
C TRP A 315 -10.17 12.01 -5.33
N TRP A 316 -9.19 11.95 -6.23
CA TRP A 316 -8.65 13.17 -6.86
C TRP A 316 -9.68 13.87 -7.75
N LYS A 317 -10.54 13.10 -8.43
CA LYS A 317 -11.63 13.67 -9.24
C LYS A 317 -12.60 14.47 -8.37
N LYS A 318 -13.08 13.89 -7.27
CA LYS A 318 -14.00 14.54 -6.33
C LYS A 318 -13.37 15.74 -5.62
N TYR A 319 -12.08 15.64 -5.28
CA TYR A 319 -11.33 16.77 -4.70
C TYR A 319 -11.30 17.97 -5.63
N ARG A 320 -10.95 17.77 -6.92
CA ARG A 320 -10.97 18.84 -7.92
C ARG A 320 -12.37 19.42 -8.15
N ALA A 321 -13.40 18.59 -8.04
CA ALA A 321 -14.79 19.01 -8.11
C ALA A 321 -15.30 19.68 -6.81
N LYS A 322 -14.47 19.77 -5.76
CA LYS A 322 -14.81 20.33 -4.43
C LYS A 322 -16.01 19.64 -3.78
N GLU A 323 -16.12 18.33 -3.97
CA GLU A 323 -17.25 17.52 -3.48
C GLU A 323 -17.06 17.04 -2.02
N TYR A 324 -15.90 17.26 -1.41
CA TYR A 324 -15.61 16.81 -0.05
C TYR A 324 -15.93 17.86 1.00
N ASN A 325 -16.56 17.43 2.09
CA ASN A 325 -16.75 18.19 3.33
C ASN A 325 -15.78 17.77 4.45
N VAL A 326 -15.02 16.68 4.25
CA VAL A 326 -13.98 16.15 5.14
C VAL A 326 -12.65 15.99 4.39
N THR A 327 -11.55 15.85 5.12
CA THR A 327 -10.25 15.53 4.51
C THR A 327 -10.23 14.11 3.97
N ARG A 328 -9.72 13.92 2.75
CA ARG A 328 -9.53 12.59 2.13
C ARG A 328 -8.62 11.71 2.99
N PRO A 329 -8.76 10.38 2.90
CA PRO A 329 -7.90 9.47 3.64
C PRO A 329 -6.46 9.46 3.10
N TYR A 330 -5.53 9.02 3.93
CA TYR A 330 -4.14 8.75 3.54
C TYR A 330 -3.94 7.25 3.26
N LEU A 331 -2.79 6.86 2.70
CA LEU A 331 -2.49 5.44 2.51
C LEU A 331 -2.05 4.78 3.83
N ILE A 332 -1.05 5.35 4.50
CA ILE A 332 -0.53 4.88 5.78
C ILE A 332 -0.44 6.06 6.75
N GLU A 333 -1.06 5.95 7.92
CA GLU A 333 -0.94 6.95 8.98
C GLU A 333 -0.71 6.29 10.35
N LEU A 334 0.37 6.70 11.02
CA LEU A 334 0.74 6.22 12.35
C LEU A 334 0.90 7.42 13.29
N MET A 335 0.02 7.50 14.28
CA MET A 335 -0.06 8.63 15.20
C MET A 335 0.51 8.27 16.58
N TYR A 336 1.15 9.21 17.28
CA TYR A 336 1.58 9.03 18.68
C TYR A 336 2.38 7.74 18.92
N SER A 337 3.21 7.35 17.96
CA SER A 337 3.80 6.02 17.91
C SER A 337 5.33 6.06 17.96
N ASN A 338 5.94 4.94 18.35
CA ASN A 338 7.38 4.82 18.51
C ASN A 338 7.90 3.52 17.89
N GLN A 339 9.15 3.51 17.42
CA GLN A 339 9.79 2.34 16.78
C GLN A 339 8.98 1.85 15.59
N ILE A 340 8.94 2.67 14.54
CA ILE A 340 8.19 2.42 13.32
C ILE A 340 9.16 2.04 12.20
N GLN A 341 8.84 0.99 11.44
CA GLN A 341 9.50 0.66 10.20
C GLN A 341 8.48 0.50 9.08
N ILE A 342 8.71 1.20 7.96
CA ILE A 342 7.96 1.02 6.71
C ILE A 342 9.00 0.76 5.61
N SER A 343 9.07 -0.47 5.08
CA SER A 343 10.15 -0.82 4.14
C SER A 343 9.82 -1.84 3.07
N ASP A 344 10.53 -1.77 1.93
CA ASP A 344 10.55 -2.81 0.90
C ASP A 344 9.18 -3.09 0.25
N LEU A 345 8.44 -2.02 -0.07
CA LEU A 345 7.08 -2.04 -0.61
C LEU A 345 6.92 -1.16 -1.85
N THR A 346 5.93 -1.49 -2.67
CA THR A 346 5.39 -0.60 -3.71
C THR A 346 4.12 0.06 -3.19
N LEU A 347 4.04 1.39 -3.22
CA LEU A 347 2.85 2.16 -2.86
C LEU A 347 2.30 2.85 -4.11
N LEU A 348 1.03 2.61 -4.42
CA LEU A 348 0.38 3.14 -5.63
C LEU A 348 -0.82 4.02 -5.28
N ASP A 349 -0.98 5.09 -6.06
CA ASP A 349 -2.23 5.85 -6.21
C ASP A 349 -2.97 6.13 -4.89
N SER A 350 -2.28 6.72 -3.90
CA SER A 350 -2.92 7.14 -2.65
C SER A 350 -4.05 8.16 -2.89
N PRO A 351 -5.18 8.10 -2.14
CA PRO A 351 -6.23 9.12 -2.22
C PRO A 351 -5.75 10.56 -1.94
N SER A 352 -4.70 10.69 -1.13
CA SER A 352 -4.00 11.92 -0.75
C SER A 352 -2.55 11.55 -0.38
N TRP A 353 -2.02 11.95 0.77
CA TRP A 353 -0.65 11.60 1.22
C TRP A 353 -0.41 10.09 1.35
N PHE A 354 0.81 9.64 1.04
CA PHE A 354 1.19 8.23 1.08
C PHE A 354 1.58 7.75 2.49
N VAL A 355 2.62 8.33 3.09
CA VAL A 355 3.17 7.87 4.37
C VAL A 355 3.21 9.02 5.37
N HIS A 356 2.27 9.04 6.32
CA HIS A 356 2.10 10.12 7.28
C HIS A 356 2.31 9.63 8.74
N PRO A 357 3.56 9.48 9.21
CA PRO A 357 3.82 9.39 10.62
C PRO A 357 3.65 10.78 11.26
N ILE A 358 2.86 10.85 12.34
CA ILE A 358 2.59 12.10 13.04
C ILE A 358 2.71 11.96 14.55
N TYR A 359 3.31 12.94 15.23
CA TYR A 359 3.59 12.91 16.68
C TYR A 359 4.38 11.67 17.11
N SER A 360 5.25 11.20 16.23
CA SER A 360 5.87 9.87 16.33
C SER A 360 7.38 9.95 16.35
N SER A 361 8.05 8.93 16.88
CA SER A 361 9.51 8.91 17.02
C SER A 361 10.15 7.58 16.63
N ASN A 362 11.46 7.62 16.34
CA ASN A 362 12.26 6.45 15.96
C ASN A 362 11.66 5.74 14.74
N ILE A 363 11.69 6.43 13.60
CA ILE A 363 10.99 6.03 12.38
C ILE A 363 12.01 5.68 11.29
N ILE A 364 11.85 4.52 10.66
CA ILE A 364 12.62 4.09 9.50
C ILE A 364 11.67 3.95 8.31
N VAL A 365 11.92 4.71 7.25
CA VAL A 365 11.30 4.54 5.94
C VAL A 365 12.40 4.14 4.97
N LYS A 366 12.30 2.93 4.39
CA LYS A 366 13.41 2.39 3.60
C LYS A 366 12.97 1.61 2.36
N GLY A 367 13.61 1.82 1.21
CA GLY A 367 13.41 0.92 0.08
C GLY A 367 12.01 0.99 -0.53
N LEU A 368 11.32 2.12 -0.39
CA LEU A 368 9.97 2.29 -0.92
C LEU A 368 10.00 2.68 -2.40
N THR A 369 9.11 2.09 -3.18
CA THR A 369 8.74 2.57 -4.52
C THR A 369 7.37 3.21 -4.44
N ILE A 370 7.28 4.54 -4.53
CA ILE A 370 6.02 5.29 -4.45
C ILE A 370 5.69 5.83 -5.83
N ILE A 371 4.50 5.54 -6.34
CA ILE A 371 4.06 5.95 -7.67
C ILE A 371 2.62 6.43 -7.63
N ALA A 372 2.41 7.69 -8.01
CA ALA A 372 1.10 8.20 -8.41
C ALA A 372 1.20 8.88 -9.78
N SER A 373 0.04 9.09 -10.42
CA SER A 373 -0.04 10.01 -11.56
C SER A 373 0.57 11.38 -11.17
N ILE A 374 1.41 11.97 -12.02
CA ILE A 374 1.94 13.33 -11.80
C ILE A 374 0.84 14.42 -11.79
N TYR A 375 -0.40 14.08 -12.18
CA TYR A 375 -1.57 14.96 -12.11
C TYR A 375 -2.51 14.61 -10.93
N SER A 376 -2.10 13.70 -10.06
CA SER A 376 -2.81 13.41 -8.82
C SER A 376 -2.69 14.61 -7.87
N ALA A 377 -3.70 14.81 -7.03
CA ALA A 377 -3.77 15.98 -6.16
C ALA A 377 -3.34 15.62 -4.73
N ASN A 378 -2.32 16.32 -4.21
CA ASN A 378 -1.84 16.19 -2.83
C ASN A 378 -1.37 14.77 -2.49
N THR A 379 -0.55 14.18 -3.36
CA THR A 379 -0.04 12.82 -3.20
C THR A 379 1.40 12.81 -2.70
N ASP A 380 1.66 13.62 -1.66
CA ASP A 380 2.95 13.70 -0.98
C ASP A 380 3.46 12.29 -0.64
N GLY A 381 4.77 12.05 -0.84
CA GLY A 381 5.35 10.71 -0.71
C GLY A 381 5.54 10.28 0.75
N VAL A 382 6.34 11.04 1.50
CA VAL A 382 6.58 10.79 2.93
C VAL A 382 6.47 12.10 3.70
N ASP A 383 5.63 12.11 4.73
CA ASP A 383 5.24 13.29 5.48
C ASP A 383 5.56 13.15 6.97
N PRO A 384 6.82 13.29 7.42
CA PRO A 384 7.11 13.38 8.85
C PRO A 384 6.49 14.66 9.42
N ASP A 385 5.44 14.50 10.22
CA ASP A 385 4.73 15.62 10.85
C ASP A 385 4.91 15.58 12.37
N SER A 386 5.57 16.60 12.93
CA SER A 386 5.83 16.66 14.37
C SER A 386 6.56 15.40 14.88
N CYS A 387 7.56 14.94 14.10
CA CYS A 387 8.25 13.66 14.30
C CYS A 387 9.70 13.82 14.76
N SER A 388 10.23 12.85 15.51
CA SER A 388 11.64 12.88 15.93
C SER A 388 12.43 11.61 15.62
N ASN A 389 13.72 11.78 15.30
CA ASN A 389 14.65 10.69 15.04
C ASN A 389 14.18 9.80 13.87
N VAL A 390 14.18 10.37 12.67
CA VAL A 390 13.62 9.76 11.45
C VAL A 390 14.73 9.48 10.45
N ARG A 391 14.70 8.30 9.83
CA ARG A 391 15.60 7.91 8.74
C ARG A 391 14.78 7.52 7.51
N ILE A 392 14.89 8.31 6.44
CA ILE A 392 14.31 8.04 5.13
C ILE A 392 15.46 7.70 4.17
N GLU A 393 15.52 6.47 3.67
CA GLU A 393 16.60 6.07 2.77
C GLU A 393 16.21 5.10 1.66
N ASP A 394 16.95 5.12 0.55
CA ASP A 394 16.82 4.14 -0.53
C ASP A 394 15.44 4.14 -1.22
N CYS A 395 14.78 5.30 -1.31
CA CYS A 395 13.42 5.41 -1.86
C CYS A 395 13.41 5.96 -3.30
N TYR A 396 12.47 5.47 -4.10
CA TYR A 396 12.13 5.99 -5.43
C TYR A 396 10.69 6.53 -5.41
N ILE A 397 10.50 7.81 -5.71
CA ILE A 397 9.22 8.49 -5.52
C ILE A 397 8.83 9.25 -6.79
N VAL A 398 7.65 8.93 -7.33
CA VAL A 398 6.95 9.69 -8.36
C VAL A 398 5.65 10.20 -7.76
N SER A 399 5.52 11.51 -7.62
CA SER A 399 4.41 12.15 -6.92
C SER A 399 3.77 13.25 -7.77
N GLY A 400 2.47 13.50 -7.53
CA GLY A 400 1.78 14.68 -8.02
C GLY A 400 2.02 15.93 -7.16
N ASP A 401 2.63 15.77 -5.98
CA ASP A 401 3.00 16.82 -5.03
C ASP A 401 4.41 16.55 -4.46
N ASP A 402 4.73 16.96 -3.22
CA ASP A 402 6.07 16.83 -2.65
C ASP A 402 6.53 15.37 -2.51
N CYS A 403 7.76 15.02 -2.91
CA CYS A 403 8.28 13.66 -2.67
C CYS A 403 8.49 13.38 -1.18
N ILE A 404 9.03 14.35 -0.44
CA ILE A 404 9.15 14.34 1.02
C ILE A 404 8.67 15.70 1.54
N SER A 405 7.70 15.73 2.44
CA SER A 405 7.15 16.96 3.02
C SER A 405 7.31 16.94 4.54
N VAL A 406 8.27 17.68 5.07
CA VAL A 406 8.48 17.77 6.53
C VAL A 406 7.53 18.83 7.08
N LYS A 407 6.72 18.46 8.07
CA LYS A 407 5.67 19.29 8.66
C LYS A 407 5.72 19.25 10.19
N SER A 408 4.99 20.14 10.84
CA SER A 408 4.86 20.21 12.30
C SER A 408 3.64 21.06 12.71
N GLY A 409 2.49 20.85 12.07
CA GLY A 409 1.26 21.61 12.37
C GLY A 409 1.14 23.01 11.76
N TRP A 410 -0.05 23.61 11.90
CA TRP A 410 -0.52 24.78 11.16
C TRP A 410 -0.96 25.92 12.08
N ASP A 411 -0.33 27.09 11.89
CA ASP A 411 -0.54 28.35 12.61
C ASP A 411 -0.67 28.15 14.13
N GLN A 412 -1.64 28.82 14.75
CA GLN A 412 -1.87 28.80 16.20
C GLN A 412 -2.14 27.42 16.77
N TYR A 413 -2.55 26.45 15.96
CA TYR A 413 -2.74 25.08 16.43
C TYR A 413 -1.40 24.36 16.53
N GLY A 414 -0.54 24.54 15.52
CA GLY A 414 0.80 23.96 15.49
C GLY A 414 1.71 24.54 16.56
N TYR A 415 1.85 25.86 16.66
CA TYR A 415 2.76 26.46 17.64
C TYR A 415 2.25 26.38 19.09
N LYS A 416 0.93 26.27 19.32
CA LYS A 416 0.40 25.96 20.68
C LYS A 416 0.69 24.53 21.09
N LEU A 417 0.63 23.57 20.15
CA LEU A 417 1.00 22.19 20.44
C LEU A 417 2.51 22.07 20.64
N GLY A 418 3.31 22.78 19.84
CA GLY A 418 4.74 23.00 20.07
C GLY A 418 5.60 21.74 19.92
N ILE A 419 5.18 20.78 19.09
CA ILE A 419 5.95 19.56 18.81
C ILE A 419 6.66 19.75 17.46
N PRO A 420 7.99 19.87 17.42
CA PRO A 420 8.72 20.05 16.18
C PRO A 420 8.92 18.72 15.43
N SER A 421 9.18 18.83 14.13
CA SER A 421 9.85 17.77 13.37
C SER A 421 11.37 17.96 13.45
N GLN A 422 12.08 17.02 14.05
CA GLN A 422 13.51 17.17 14.31
C GLN A 422 14.35 15.89 14.26
N HIS A 423 15.64 16.03 13.96
CA HIS A 423 16.58 14.92 13.81
C HIS A 423 16.18 13.98 12.66
N LEU A 424 16.22 14.49 11.43
CA LEU A 424 15.88 13.75 10.21
C LEU A 424 17.14 13.46 9.37
N ILE A 425 17.32 12.21 8.96
CA ILE A 425 18.25 11.83 7.89
C ILE A 425 17.45 11.45 6.64
N ILE A 426 17.74 12.09 5.53
CA ILE A 426 17.18 11.77 4.21
C ILE A 426 18.34 11.45 3.27
N ARG A 427 18.42 10.22 2.73
CA ARG A 427 19.53 9.89 1.82
C ARG A 427 19.24 8.84 0.77
N ARG A 428 19.94 8.90 -0.36
CA ARG A 428 19.75 7.94 -1.48
C ARG A 428 18.30 7.89 -1.94
N VAL A 429 17.71 9.05 -2.16
CA VAL A 429 16.34 9.23 -2.66
C VAL A 429 16.37 9.67 -4.11
N THR A 430 15.50 9.10 -4.93
CA THR A 430 15.21 9.59 -6.29
C THR A 430 13.78 10.13 -6.34
N CYS A 431 13.62 11.36 -6.82
CA CYS A 431 12.32 12.03 -6.92
C CYS A 431 12.00 12.48 -8.34
N ILE A 432 10.73 12.31 -8.71
CA ILE A 432 10.08 12.92 -9.87
C ILE A 432 8.78 13.58 -9.41
N SER A 433 8.76 14.91 -9.34
CA SER A 433 7.57 15.71 -8.99
C SER A 433 7.50 16.99 -9.85
N PRO A 434 6.90 16.91 -11.05
CA PRO A 434 6.95 18.01 -12.04
C PRO A 434 6.31 19.32 -11.58
N PHE A 435 5.43 19.27 -10.57
CA PHE A 435 4.66 20.41 -10.09
C PHE A 435 4.91 20.76 -8.62
N SER A 436 5.89 20.12 -7.97
CA SER A 436 6.19 20.38 -6.55
C SER A 436 7.66 20.11 -6.17
N ALA A 437 7.95 19.76 -4.92
CA ALA A 437 9.33 19.66 -4.43
C ALA A 437 9.83 18.21 -4.27
N LEU A 438 11.15 18.05 -4.33
CA LEU A 438 11.82 16.85 -3.83
C LEU A 438 11.76 16.79 -2.30
N ILE A 439 12.19 17.86 -1.62
CA ILE A 439 12.05 18.03 -0.17
C ILE A 439 11.35 19.37 0.07
N ALA A 440 10.15 19.33 0.62
CA ALA A 440 9.46 20.49 1.14
C ALA A 440 9.61 20.57 2.66
N LEU A 441 9.89 21.78 3.13
CA LEU A 441 9.87 22.15 4.54
C LEU A 441 8.68 23.09 4.73
N GLY A 442 7.60 22.56 5.30
CA GLY A 442 6.29 23.21 5.42
C GLY A 442 5.32 22.91 4.27
N SER A 443 4.21 23.66 4.11
CA SER A 443 3.99 24.96 4.76
C SER A 443 3.51 24.88 6.20
N GLU A 444 3.01 23.74 6.63
CA GLU A 444 2.55 23.47 7.98
C GLU A 444 3.76 23.21 8.89
N MET A 445 4.48 24.27 9.30
CA MET A 445 5.75 24.19 10.05
C MET A 445 5.70 24.89 11.43
N SER A 446 4.52 25.12 11.96
CA SER A 446 4.31 26.01 13.10
C SER A 446 4.85 25.49 14.44
N GLY A 447 4.92 24.18 14.63
CA GLY A 447 5.60 23.53 15.76
C GLY A 447 7.13 23.57 15.68
N GLY A 448 7.70 23.92 14.51
CA GLY A 448 9.13 23.96 14.25
C GLY A 448 9.66 22.80 13.41
N ILE A 449 10.62 23.07 12.53
CA ILE A 449 11.41 22.07 11.80
C ILE A 449 12.88 22.35 12.07
N GLN A 450 13.63 21.35 12.57
CA GLN A 450 15.03 21.51 12.93
C GLN A 450 15.88 20.26 12.65
N ASP A 451 17.16 20.44 12.35
CA ASP A 451 18.13 19.36 12.15
C ASP A 451 17.67 18.33 11.11
N VAL A 452 17.55 18.82 9.87
CA VAL A 452 17.24 17.99 8.69
C VAL A 452 18.51 17.84 7.87
N ARG A 453 19.03 16.62 7.79
CA ARG A 453 20.28 16.28 7.09
C ARG A 453 19.94 15.45 5.85
N ALA A 454 20.14 16.04 4.67
CA ALA A 454 19.81 15.45 3.39
C ALA A 454 21.08 15.22 2.56
N GLU A 455 21.33 13.99 2.08
CA GLU A 455 22.52 13.68 1.28
C GLU A 455 22.33 12.59 0.21
N ASP A 456 23.12 12.64 -0.86
CA ASP A 456 23.08 11.65 -1.94
C ASP A 456 21.69 11.55 -2.59
N ILE A 457 21.18 12.67 -3.10
CA ILE A 457 19.81 12.76 -3.61
C ILE A 457 19.80 13.09 -5.10
N THR A 458 18.88 12.46 -5.84
CA THR A 458 18.64 12.74 -7.26
C THR A 458 17.23 13.27 -7.46
N ALA A 459 17.08 14.42 -8.12
CA ALA A 459 15.79 14.94 -8.59
C ALA A 459 15.80 15.05 -10.11
N ILE A 460 14.75 14.53 -10.75
CA ILE A 460 14.60 14.51 -12.21
C ILE A 460 13.22 15.07 -12.53
N ASP A 461 13.12 15.97 -13.51
CA ASP A 461 11.84 16.54 -13.98
C ASP A 461 10.97 17.02 -12.80
N THR A 462 11.60 17.72 -11.85
CA THR A 462 10.99 18.13 -10.59
C THR A 462 10.94 19.66 -10.50
N GLU A 463 9.87 20.24 -9.97
CA GLU A 463 9.72 21.71 -9.96
C GLU A 463 10.80 22.38 -9.11
N SER A 464 11.04 21.86 -7.91
CA SER A 464 12.05 22.38 -6.99
C SER A 464 12.79 21.31 -6.21
N ALA A 465 14.08 21.52 -5.91
CA ALA A 465 14.84 20.53 -5.14
C ALA A 465 14.48 20.62 -3.65
N VAL A 466 14.97 21.64 -2.95
CA VAL A 466 14.63 21.92 -1.56
C VAL A 466 13.79 23.18 -1.50
N ARG A 467 12.59 23.07 -0.93
CA ARG A 467 11.57 24.11 -0.93
C ARG A 467 11.17 24.49 0.49
N VAL A 468 11.44 25.71 0.92
CA VAL A 468 10.92 26.26 2.18
C VAL A 468 9.63 27.03 1.91
N LYS A 469 8.54 26.65 2.57
CA LYS A 469 7.21 27.27 2.40
C LYS A 469 6.75 27.80 3.76
N THR A 470 6.50 29.09 3.89
CA THR A 470 5.93 29.67 5.11
C THR A 470 5.19 30.98 4.81
N ALA A 471 4.55 31.56 5.83
CA ALA A 471 3.87 32.84 5.78
C ALA A 471 3.80 33.49 7.17
N VAL A 472 3.61 34.81 7.21
CA VAL A 472 3.15 35.52 8.42
C VAL A 472 1.89 34.82 8.95
N GLY A 473 1.85 34.51 10.25
CA GLY A 473 0.79 33.69 10.84
C GLY A 473 1.24 32.30 11.26
N ARG A 474 2.28 31.77 10.61
CA ARG A 474 2.78 30.43 10.91
C ARG A 474 3.47 30.36 12.27
N GLY A 475 4.21 31.41 12.67
CA GLY A 475 5.14 31.33 13.79
C GLY A 475 6.16 30.18 13.61
N GLY A 476 6.67 29.65 14.71
CA GLY A 476 7.61 28.53 14.68
C GLY A 476 8.92 28.87 13.95
N TYR A 477 9.58 27.85 13.42
CA TYR A 477 10.88 28.01 12.76
C TYR A 477 11.16 26.92 11.73
N VAL A 478 12.02 27.21 10.77
CA VAL A 478 12.76 26.21 9.99
C VAL A 478 14.23 26.53 10.11
N LYS A 479 14.99 25.68 10.81
CA LYS A 479 16.41 25.91 11.05
C LYS A 479 17.29 24.67 11.03
N ASP A 480 18.60 24.87 10.97
CA ASP A 480 19.59 23.79 10.96
C ASP A 480 19.30 22.75 9.86
N ILE A 481 19.18 23.24 8.63
CA ILE A 481 18.92 22.43 7.44
C ILE A 481 20.25 22.23 6.72
N TYR A 482 20.64 20.99 6.49
CA TYR A 482 21.93 20.63 5.89
C TYR A 482 21.72 19.72 4.70
N VAL A 483 22.15 20.16 3.52
CA VAL A 483 21.93 19.44 2.27
C VAL A 483 23.24 19.31 1.51
N ARG A 484 23.59 18.08 1.11
CA ARG A 484 24.79 17.85 0.30
C ARG A 484 24.66 16.80 -0.79
N ARG A 485 25.53 16.86 -1.80
CA ARG A 485 25.64 15.83 -2.85
C ARG A 485 24.29 15.60 -3.56
N MET A 486 23.80 16.66 -4.20
CA MET A 486 22.58 16.60 -5.00
C MET A 486 22.90 16.57 -6.49
N THR A 487 22.23 15.68 -7.22
CA THR A 487 22.20 15.66 -8.68
C THR A 487 20.82 16.06 -9.16
N LEU A 488 20.72 17.19 -9.85
CA LEU A 488 19.46 17.79 -10.27
C LEU A 488 19.38 17.85 -11.80
N LYS A 489 18.27 17.42 -12.39
CA LYS A 489 18.08 17.42 -13.84
C LYS A 489 16.70 17.93 -14.21
N ASN A 490 16.65 18.83 -15.20
CA ASN A 490 15.41 19.41 -15.73
C ASN A 490 14.56 20.09 -14.64
N MET A 491 15.19 20.97 -13.88
CA MET A 491 14.54 21.66 -12.76
C MET A 491 13.93 22.99 -13.21
N LYS A 492 12.76 23.35 -12.67
CA LYS A 492 12.28 24.74 -12.77
C LYS A 492 13.04 25.65 -11.81
N TYR A 493 13.19 25.25 -10.55
CA TYR A 493 13.95 25.94 -9.51
C TYR A 493 14.96 24.97 -8.88
N ALA A 494 16.25 25.32 -8.80
CA ALA A 494 17.16 24.50 -7.98
C ALA A 494 16.90 24.76 -6.48
N PHE A 495 16.78 26.03 -6.08
CA PHE A 495 16.44 26.43 -4.71
C PHE A 495 15.19 27.31 -4.68
N TRP A 496 14.24 27.01 -3.79
CA TRP A 496 13.04 27.83 -3.64
C TRP A 496 12.72 28.08 -2.16
N MET A 497 12.57 29.34 -1.78
CA MET A 497 11.99 29.76 -0.51
C MET A 497 10.85 30.75 -0.77
N ALA A 498 9.75 30.61 -0.03
CA ALA A 498 8.60 31.50 -0.13
C ALA A 498 8.06 31.83 1.27
N GLY A 499 8.18 33.09 1.68
CA GLY A 499 7.59 33.68 2.88
C GLY A 499 6.17 34.21 2.70
N ASN A 500 5.55 33.99 1.54
CA ASN A 500 4.20 34.43 1.18
C ASN A 500 3.26 33.26 0.84
N TYR A 501 3.49 32.08 1.45
CA TYR A 501 2.64 30.90 1.27
C TYR A 501 1.35 31.00 2.10
N ASN A 502 0.54 32.02 1.80
CA ASN A 502 -0.57 32.57 2.60
C ASN A 502 -1.84 31.67 2.66
N GLN A 503 -1.67 30.36 2.89
CA GLN A 503 -2.77 29.45 3.20
C GLN A 503 -2.91 29.37 4.72
N HIS A 504 -4.06 29.73 5.30
CA HIS A 504 -4.29 29.68 6.74
C HIS A 504 -5.52 28.83 7.06
N PRO A 505 -5.58 28.15 8.23
CA PRO A 505 -6.74 27.35 8.58
C PRO A 505 -7.95 28.24 8.86
N ASP A 506 -7.71 29.40 9.46
CA ASP A 506 -8.68 30.40 9.86
C ASP A 506 -8.35 31.77 9.27
N PRO A 507 -9.34 32.64 9.04
CA PRO A 507 -9.11 34.01 8.58
C PRO A 507 -8.45 34.91 9.65
N ASN A 508 -8.57 34.57 10.93
CA ASN A 508 -8.07 35.35 12.06
C ASN A 508 -6.74 34.81 12.62
N PHE A 509 -5.85 34.34 11.75
CA PHE A 509 -4.53 33.87 12.14
C PHE A 509 -3.69 35.01 12.76
N ASP A 510 -2.71 34.64 13.59
CA ASP A 510 -1.94 35.61 14.37
C ASP A 510 -0.89 36.36 13.53
N LEU A 511 -1.18 37.59 13.14
CA LEU A 511 -0.26 38.43 12.35
C LEU A 511 1.07 38.74 13.04
N LYS A 512 1.18 38.51 14.36
CA LYS A 512 2.45 38.67 15.11
C LYS A 512 3.29 37.40 15.11
N ALA A 513 2.72 36.26 14.70
CA ALA A 513 3.42 34.99 14.60
C ALA A 513 4.27 34.95 13.32
N ILE A 514 5.44 35.58 13.37
CA ILE A 514 6.41 35.59 12.27
C ILE A 514 7.31 34.34 12.38
N PRO A 515 7.46 33.54 11.31
CA PRO A 515 8.30 32.35 11.31
C PRO A 515 9.79 32.70 11.20
N GLU A 516 10.64 32.07 12.02
CA GLU A 516 12.10 32.21 11.90
C GLU A 516 12.66 31.23 10.86
N ILE A 517 13.30 31.72 9.80
CA ILE A 517 14.03 30.89 8.84
C ILE A 517 15.52 31.21 8.93
N ASN A 518 16.30 30.25 9.44
CA ASN A 518 17.72 30.44 9.72
C ASN A 518 18.55 29.18 9.39
N GLY A 519 19.83 29.31 9.04
CA GLY A 519 20.74 28.16 9.02
C GLY A 519 20.41 27.13 7.92
N ILE A 520 20.16 27.61 6.69
CA ILE A 520 19.87 26.75 5.54
C ILE A 520 21.15 26.54 4.72
N ASN A 521 21.69 25.33 4.75
CA ASN A 521 23.00 24.99 4.21
C ASN A 521 22.89 24.05 3.00
N TYR A 522 23.49 24.47 1.89
CA TYR A 522 23.61 23.68 0.67
C TYR A 522 25.09 23.54 0.29
N ARG A 523 25.51 22.33 -0.04
CA ARG A 523 26.85 22.09 -0.60
C ARG A 523 26.89 20.97 -1.62
N ASP A 524 27.88 21.00 -2.50
CA ASP A 524 28.14 19.90 -3.44
C ASP A 524 26.89 19.59 -4.32
N VAL A 525 26.38 20.58 -5.04
CA VAL A 525 25.17 20.45 -5.89
C VAL A 525 25.55 20.60 -7.36
N VAL A 526 25.14 19.63 -8.18
CA VAL A 526 25.28 19.69 -9.64
C VAL A 526 23.90 19.67 -10.27
N ALA A 527 23.58 20.68 -11.07
CA ALA A 527 22.29 20.79 -11.75
C ALA A 527 22.45 21.00 -13.25
N THR A 528 21.58 20.38 -14.04
CA THR A 528 21.55 20.53 -15.51
C THR A 528 20.16 20.87 -16.01
N ASN A 529 20.09 21.71 -17.04
CA ASN A 529 18.85 22.17 -17.66
C ASN A 529 17.89 22.83 -16.63
N VAL A 530 18.41 23.83 -15.91
CA VAL A 530 17.66 24.56 -14.87
C VAL A 530 17.03 25.83 -15.46
N THR A 531 15.75 26.11 -15.17
CA THR A 531 15.10 27.37 -15.58
C THR A 531 15.49 28.55 -14.70
N PHE A 532 15.44 28.38 -13.37
CA PHE A 532 15.86 29.36 -12.37
C PHE A 532 16.81 28.72 -11.36
N ALA A 533 17.98 29.30 -11.18
CA ALA A 533 18.95 28.87 -10.17
C ALA A 533 18.35 29.01 -8.76
N GLY A 534 17.66 30.11 -8.47
CA GLY A 534 16.95 30.24 -7.21
C GLY A 534 15.87 31.32 -7.20
N ARG A 535 14.81 31.04 -6.45
CA ARG A 535 13.78 32.02 -6.07
C ARG A 535 13.68 32.04 -4.56
N LEU A 536 14.25 33.06 -3.92
CA LEU A 536 14.39 33.14 -2.47
C LEU A 536 13.65 34.39 -1.98
N ASP A 537 12.37 34.22 -1.69
CA ASP A 537 11.50 35.30 -1.24
C ASP A 537 11.27 35.14 0.27
N GLY A 538 11.89 35.99 1.09
CA GLY A 538 11.67 36.08 2.53
C GLY A 538 10.40 36.84 2.91
N ILE A 539 10.35 37.31 4.15
CA ILE A 539 9.23 38.13 4.65
C ILE A 539 9.73 39.58 4.80
N ALA A 540 8.96 40.53 4.27
CA ALA A 540 9.30 41.95 4.36
C ALA A 540 9.44 42.38 5.83
N GLY A 541 10.62 42.91 6.17
CA GLY A 541 10.98 43.30 7.55
C GLY A 541 11.48 42.17 8.44
N ASP A 542 11.35 40.90 8.02
CA ASP A 542 11.83 39.72 8.75
C ASP A 542 12.53 38.75 7.76
N PRO A 543 13.75 39.09 7.32
CA PRO A 543 14.40 38.38 6.23
C PRO A 543 14.81 36.96 6.62
N PHE A 544 14.84 36.04 5.65
CA PHE A 544 15.40 34.71 5.88
C PHE A 544 16.93 34.80 5.93
N THR A 545 17.54 34.30 7.00
CA THR A 545 18.95 34.52 7.30
C THR A 545 19.73 33.21 7.39
N GLY A 546 21.06 33.29 7.54
CA GLY A 546 21.91 32.12 7.71
C GLY A 546 21.91 31.17 6.51
N ILE A 547 21.57 31.66 5.32
CA ILE A 547 21.64 30.87 4.08
C ILE A 547 23.11 30.70 3.70
N CYS A 548 23.55 29.47 3.49
CA CYS A 548 24.90 29.14 3.06
C CYS A 548 24.85 28.24 1.83
N ILE A 549 25.46 28.66 0.72
CA ILE A 549 25.53 27.84 -0.52
C ILE A 549 26.98 27.71 -0.96
N SER A 550 27.52 26.48 -1.03
CA SER A 550 28.90 26.28 -1.45
C SER A 550 29.06 25.16 -2.49
N ASN A 551 30.04 25.28 -3.38
CA ASN A 551 30.35 24.25 -4.39
C ASN A 551 29.12 23.79 -5.19
N VAL A 552 28.48 24.75 -5.88
CA VAL A 552 27.27 24.51 -6.67
C VAL A 552 27.48 24.91 -8.12
N THR A 553 27.24 23.98 -9.04
CA THR A 553 27.34 24.23 -10.48
C THR A 553 26.01 23.90 -11.15
N MET A 554 25.42 24.89 -11.82
CA MET A 554 24.15 24.74 -12.51
C MET A 554 24.27 25.18 -13.97
N THR A 555 23.96 24.28 -14.89
CA THR A 555 23.79 24.61 -16.31
C THR A 555 22.36 25.06 -16.56
N MET A 556 22.19 26.30 -16.98
CA MET A 556 20.88 26.90 -17.26
C MET A 556 20.30 26.41 -18.58
N ASN A 557 18.96 26.36 -18.67
CA ASN A 557 18.25 26.07 -19.91
C ASN A 557 18.50 27.21 -20.93
N PRO A 558 19.09 26.92 -22.11
CA PRO A 558 19.47 27.96 -23.07
C PRO A 558 18.27 28.69 -23.71
N LYS A 559 17.07 28.11 -23.63
CA LYS A 559 15.84 28.71 -24.19
C LYS A 559 15.20 29.75 -23.25
N GLU A 560 15.67 29.86 -22.01
CA GLU A 560 15.09 30.73 -20.99
C GLU A 560 16.00 31.94 -20.75
N ASN A 561 15.61 33.11 -21.29
CA ASN A 561 16.38 34.35 -21.23
C ASN A 561 16.09 35.16 -19.95
N LYS A 562 16.21 34.54 -18.78
CA LYS A 562 15.81 35.13 -17.49
C LYS A 562 17.00 35.32 -16.54
N LEU A 563 16.87 36.29 -15.64
CA LEU A 563 17.74 36.43 -14.46
C LEU A 563 17.72 35.10 -13.69
N PRO A 564 18.86 34.38 -13.57
CA PRO A 564 18.87 33.05 -12.95
C PRO A 564 18.42 33.04 -11.49
N TRP A 565 18.61 34.16 -10.79
CA TRP A 565 18.29 34.32 -9.38
C TRP A 565 17.30 35.46 -9.16
N ASN A 566 16.32 35.23 -8.30
CA ASN A 566 15.44 36.26 -7.73
C ASN A 566 15.50 36.14 -6.21
N CYS A 567 15.87 37.22 -5.52
CA CYS A 567 16.03 37.22 -4.07
C CYS A 567 15.47 38.50 -3.48
N THR A 568 14.63 38.36 -2.46
CA THR A 568 14.02 39.48 -1.72
C THR A 568 13.99 39.12 -0.25
N ASP A 569 14.38 40.05 0.63
CA ASP A 569 14.35 39.85 2.09
C ASP A 569 15.06 38.56 2.53
N ILE A 570 16.27 38.34 2.02
CA ILE A 570 17.12 37.22 2.43
C ILE A 570 18.55 37.71 2.69
N ALA A 571 19.29 36.97 3.50
CA ALA A 571 20.71 37.21 3.75
C ALA A 571 21.49 35.91 3.93
N GLY A 572 22.69 35.87 3.36
CA GLY A 572 23.53 34.69 3.42
C GLY A 572 24.90 34.85 2.79
N VAL A 573 25.59 33.73 2.64
CA VAL A 573 26.93 33.65 2.06
C VAL A 573 27.01 32.56 0.98
N THR A 574 27.84 32.80 -0.03
CA THR A 574 28.10 31.83 -1.09
C THR A 574 29.60 31.59 -1.30
N SER A 575 29.97 30.43 -1.83
CA SER A 575 31.35 30.14 -2.27
C SER A 575 31.36 29.15 -3.42
N LYS A 576 32.02 29.47 -4.54
CA LYS A 576 32.08 28.60 -5.74
C LYS A 576 30.67 28.20 -6.24
N VAL A 577 29.82 29.19 -6.48
CA VAL A 577 28.45 29.00 -6.98
C VAL A 577 28.33 29.57 -8.38
N THR A 578 27.86 28.77 -9.34
CA THR A 578 27.60 29.19 -10.73
C THR A 578 26.20 28.78 -11.15
N PRO A 579 25.37 29.67 -11.73
CA PRO A 579 25.65 31.09 -12.03
C PRO A 579 25.73 31.99 -10.79
N LYS A 580 26.31 33.19 -10.94
CA LYS A 580 26.53 34.16 -9.86
C LYS A 580 25.22 34.47 -9.09
N PRO A 581 25.18 34.27 -7.77
CA PRO A 581 24.00 34.56 -6.93
C PRO A 581 23.65 36.04 -6.79
N CYS A 582 22.52 36.32 -6.15
CA CYS A 582 22.08 37.66 -5.75
C CYS A 582 23.10 38.36 -4.82
N ALA A 583 23.09 39.70 -4.80
CA ALA A 583 23.98 40.49 -3.95
C ALA A 583 23.80 40.25 -2.44
N SER A 584 22.59 39.87 -2.02
CA SER A 584 22.26 39.48 -0.64
C SER A 584 22.87 38.15 -0.19
N LEU A 585 23.44 37.37 -1.12
CA LEU A 585 24.18 36.15 -0.85
C LEU A 585 25.68 36.39 -1.12
N HIS A 586 26.33 37.11 -0.22
CA HIS A 586 27.70 37.60 -0.39
C HIS A 586 28.69 36.47 -0.67
N GLU A 587 29.48 36.63 -1.74
CA GLU A 587 30.55 35.67 -2.05
C GLU A 587 31.70 35.81 -1.04
N LYS A 588 32.05 34.71 -0.38
CA LYS A 588 33.14 34.65 0.60
C LYS A 588 34.04 33.44 0.33
N GLN A 589 35.33 33.69 0.16
CA GLN A 589 36.31 32.62 -0.04
C GLN A 589 36.43 31.75 1.23
N GLY A 590 36.59 30.44 1.05
CA GLY A 590 36.81 29.49 2.14
C GLY A 590 35.56 29.06 2.93
N VAL A 591 34.37 29.58 2.61
CA VAL A 591 33.11 29.08 3.19
C VAL A 591 32.74 27.74 2.57
N ASN A 592 32.46 26.73 3.41
CA ASN A 592 32.20 25.34 2.99
C ASN A 592 30.81 24.81 3.34
N CYS A 593 29.94 25.63 3.95
CA CYS A 593 28.60 25.27 4.42
C CYS A 593 28.57 23.88 5.07
N ALA A 594 29.25 23.77 6.22
CA ALA A 594 29.55 22.51 6.86
C ALA A 594 28.30 21.62 7.03
N PHE A 595 28.47 20.34 6.74
CA PHE A 595 27.46 19.32 6.99
C PHE A 595 27.84 18.60 8.30
N PRO A 596 26.91 18.38 9.24
CA PRO A 596 27.19 17.72 10.50
C PRO A 596 27.90 16.38 10.32
N THR A 597 28.82 16.04 11.24
CA THR A 597 29.64 14.81 11.16
C THR A 597 29.32 13.82 12.27
N ASP A 598 28.65 14.29 13.32
CA ASP A 598 27.97 13.44 14.30
C ASP A 598 26.85 12.65 13.62
N LYS A 599 26.50 11.52 14.23
CA LYS A 599 25.40 10.67 13.78
C LYS A 599 24.17 10.91 14.63
N LEU A 600 23.00 10.85 13.99
CA LEU A 600 21.75 10.79 14.73
C LEU A 600 21.51 9.37 15.25
N PRO A 601 20.89 9.17 16.43
CA PRO A 601 20.68 7.83 17.01
C PRO A 601 19.96 6.84 16.07
N ILE A 602 19.06 7.32 15.21
CA ILE A 602 18.36 6.47 14.21
C ILE A 602 19.31 5.84 13.20
N GLU A 603 20.48 6.43 12.95
CA GLU A 603 21.47 5.87 12.01
C GLU A 603 22.09 4.58 12.51
N ASP A 604 22.22 4.43 13.83
CA ASP A 604 22.81 3.25 14.45
C ASP A 604 21.82 2.08 14.56
N VAL A 605 20.52 2.31 14.33
CA VAL A 605 19.50 1.26 14.33
C VAL A 605 19.76 0.28 13.18
N GLN A 606 20.18 -0.94 13.54
CA GLN A 606 20.41 -2.05 12.62
C GLN A 606 19.16 -2.90 12.45
N LEU A 607 18.81 -3.20 11.20
CA LEU A 607 17.73 -4.15 10.90
C LEU A 607 18.25 -5.60 10.99
N LYS A 608 17.55 -6.42 11.77
CA LYS A 608 17.83 -7.85 11.94
C LYS A 608 17.30 -8.61 10.73
N THR A 609 17.96 -9.71 10.37
CA THR A 609 17.38 -10.67 9.41
C THR A 609 16.36 -11.52 10.14
N CYS A 610 15.11 -11.43 9.74
CA CYS A 610 13.98 -12.21 10.26
C CYS A 610 13.53 -13.23 9.22
N SER A 611 12.94 -14.35 9.66
CA SER A 611 12.36 -15.36 8.78
C SER A 611 10.87 -15.50 9.07
N SER A 612 10.02 -15.48 8.04
CA SER A 612 8.63 -15.90 8.19
C SER A 612 8.56 -17.40 8.54
N GLY A 613 7.81 -17.75 9.59
CA GLY A 613 7.55 -19.16 9.98
C GLY A 613 8.54 -19.77 10.98
N GLN A 614 8.83 -19.08 12.09
CA GLN A 614 9.48 -19.68 13.25
C GLN A 614 8.48 -20.23 14.26
#